data_AF-F0SJX4-F1
#
_entry.id   AF-F0SJX4-F1
#
_cell.length_a   1.000
_cell.length_b   1.000
_cell.length_c   1.000
_cell.angle_alpha   90.00
_cell.angle_beta   90.00
_cell.angle_gamma   90.00
#
_symmetry.space_group_name_H-M   'P 1'
#
loop_
_entity.id
_entity.type
_entity.pdbx_description
1 polymer ?
#
loop_
_entity_poly.entity_id
_entity_poly.type
_entity_poly.pdbx_seq_one_letter_code
_entity_poly.pdbx_strand_id
1 'polypeptide(L)'
;MSLLMSLYNDEAGFIVSAELVLVATIGVLGLLVGLSEIAWGLNEEMEDVGAAFGSVNQSYAYRGTAGCKGYIAGSHFEDEYDECDSQFNLSCDIYAEPESY
;
A
#
# COMPACT_ATOMS: atom_id res chain seq x y z
N MET A 1 4.85 -49.34 -41.69
CA MET A 1 5.68 -49.07 -40.50
C MET A 1 4.72 -48.62 -39.40
N SER A 2 4.68 -49.35 -38.28
CA SER A 2 3.62 -49.22 -37.26
C SER A 2 3.67 -47.87 -36.53
N LEU A 3 2.52 -47.21 -36.41
CA LEU A 3 2.33 -45.94 -35.68
C LEU A 3 2.79 -46.04 -34.22
N LEU A 4 2.64 -47.22 -33.61
CA LEU A 4 3.15 -47.52 -32.27
C LEU A 4 4.68 -47.46 -32.16
N MET A 5 5.40 -47.82 -33.24
CA MET A 5 6.86 -47.77 -33.25
C MET A 5 7.37 -46.33 -33.47
N SER A 6 6.57 -45.49 -34.13
CA SER A 6 6.87 -44.07 -34.30
C SER A 6 6.70 -43.31 -32.98
N LEU A 7 5.66 -43.61 -32.20
CA LEU A 7 5.44 -43.00 -30.89
C LEU A 7 6.46 -43.49 -29.83
N TYR A 8 6.90 -44.74 -29.91
CA TYR A 8 7.90 -45.29 -28.97
C TYR A 8 9.31 -44.69 -29.17
N ASN A 9 9.64 -44.27 -30.40
CA ASN A 9 10.91 -43.63 -30.73
C ASN A 9 10.80 -42.10 -30.86
N ASP A 10 9.68 -41.52 -30.44
CA ASP A 10 9.47 -40.07 -30.48
C ASP A 10 10.08 -39.40 -29.23
N GLU A 11 11.35 -39.00 -29.34
CA GLU A 11 12.05 -38.23 -28.31
C GLU A 11 11.68 -36.73 -28.32
N ALA A 12 11.03 -36.24 -29.37
CA ALA A 12 10.69 -34.81 -29.51
C ALA A 12 9.60 -34.38 -28.51
N GLY A 13 8.72 -35.29 -28.10
CA GLY A 13 7.67 -35.00 -27.12
C GLY A 13 8.16 -34.94 -25.65
N PHE A 14 9.24 -35.65 -25.31
CA PHE A 14 9.75 -35.71 -23.93
C PHE A 14 10.56 -34.47 -23.55
N ILE A 15 11.37 -33.94 -24.49
CA ILE A 15 12.24 -32.77 -24.32
C ILE A 15 11.43 -31.48 -24.09
N VAL A 16 10.30 -31.31 -24.79
CA VAL A 16 9.49 -30.08 -24.71
C VAL A 16 8.74 -29.92 -23.37
N SER A 17 8.47 -31.01 -22.65
CA SER A 17 7.67 -30.94 -21.41
C SER A 17 8.45 -30.42 -20.20
N ALA A 18 9.67 -30.90 -19.97
CA ALA A 18 10.48 -30.51 -18.81
C ALA A 18 11.08 -29.09 -18.96
N GLU A 19 11.51 -28.73 -20.18
CA GLU A 19 12.08 -27.41 -20.47
C GLU A 19 11.03 -26.31 -20.35
N LEU A 20 9.80 -26.55 -20.83
CA LEU A 20 8.71 -25.58 -20.70
C LEU A 20 8.28 -25.41 -19.23
N VAL A 21 8.28 -26.49 -18.44
CA VAL A 21 8.06 -26.40 -16.99
C VAL A 21 9.15 -25.59 -16.31
N LEU A 22 10.43 -25.77 -16.68
CA LEU A 22 11.54 -24.98 -16.15
C LEU A 22 11.39 -23.48 -16.48
N VAL A 23 11.07 -23.13 -17.74
CA VAL A 23 10.84 -21.74 -18.13
C VAL A 23 9.62 -21.15 -17.42
N ALA A 24 8.52 -21.90 -17.32
CA ALA A 24 7.31 -21.46 -16.64
C ALA A 24 7.55 -21.21 -15.15
N THR A 25 8.30 -22.08 -14.47
CA THR A 25 8.63 -21.90 -13.04
C THR A 25 9.48 -20.67 -12.80
N ILE A 26 10.50 -20.41 -13.63
CA ILE A 26 11.30 -19.17 -13.56
C ILE A 26 10.40 -17.95 -13.78
N GLY A 27 9.49 -18.01 -14.76
CA GLY A 27 8.53 -16.94 -15.04
C GLY A 27 7.61 -16.65 -13.85
N VAL A 28 7.04 -17.69 -13.23
CA VAL A 28 6.18 -17.54 -12.05
C VAL A 28 6.95 -16.96 -10.86
N LEU A 29 8.18 -17.40 -10.61
CA LEU A 29 9.01 -16.84 -9.55
C LEU A 29 9.32 -15.35 -9.79
N GLY A 30 9.63 -14.98 -11.02
CA GLY A 30 9.84 -13.58 -11.39
C GLY A 30 8.59 -12.73 -11.19
N LEU A 31 7.41 -13.25 -11.55
CA LEU A 31 6.14 -12.57 -11.32
C LEU A 31 5.80 -12.45 -9.82
N LEU A 32 6.10 -13.47 -9.01
CA LEU A 32 5.85 -13.43 -7.57
C LEU A 32 6.69 -12.34 -6.89
N VAL A 33 7.99 -12.30 -7.17
CA VAL A 33 8.86 -11.24 -6.64
C VAL A 33 8.42 -9.88 -7.17
N GLY A 34 8.17 -9.76 -8.48
CA GLY A 34 7.72 -8.50 -9.09
C GLY A 34 6.41 -7.98 -8.49
N LEU A 35 5.44 -8.84 -8.23
CA LEU A 35 4.18 -8.46 -7.60
C LEU A 35 4.37 -8.05 -6.14
N SER A 36 5.28 -8.72 -5.41
CA SER A 36 5.62 -8.36 -4.03
C SER A 36 6.22 -6.96 -3.94
N GLU A 37 7.16 -6.63 -4.81
CA GLU A 37 7.78 -5.29 -4.84
C GLU A 37 6.78 -4.21 -5.25
N ILE A 38 5.88 -4.49 -6.20
CA ILE A 38 4.80 -3.55 -6.57
C ILE A 38 3.88 -3.31 -5.37
N ALA A 39 3.49 -4.36 -4.65
CA ALA A 39 2.62 -4.22 -3.48
C ALA A 39 3.28 -3.39 -2.38
N TRP A 40 4.57 -3.62 -2.12
CA TRP A 40 5.32 -2.84 -1.15
C TRP A 40 5.44 -1.37 -1.58
N GLY A 41 5.91 -1.11 -2.80
CA GLY A 41 6.08 0.25 -3.29
C GLY A 41 4.77 1.05 -3.36
N LEU A 42 3.65 0.39 -3.68
CA LEU A 42 2.34 1.06 -3.62
C LEU A 42 1.97 1.48 -2.20
N ASN A 43 2.25 0.64 -1.20
CA ASN A 43 1.96 0.97 0.19
C ASN A 43 2.83 2.13 0.69
N GLU A 44 4.12 2.15 0.34
CA GLU A 44 5.02 3.27 0.68
C GLU A 44 4.56 4.59 0.03
N GLU A 45 4.18 4.58 -1.25
CA GLU A 45 3.67 5.80 -1.90
C GLU A 45 2.32 6.25 -1.32
N MET A 46 1.47 5.32 -0.88
CA MET A 46 0.22 5.66 -0.20
C MET A 46 0.47 6.22 1.20
N GLU A 47 1.49 5.75 1.91
CA GLU A 47 1.96 6.34 3.16
C GLU A 47 2.43 7.79 2.93
N ASP A 48 3.28 8.02 1.93
CA ASP A 48 3.78 9.36 1.60
C ASP A 48 2.64 10.32 1.25
N VAL A 49 1.63 9.85 0.52
CA VAL A 49 0.41 10.64 0.26
C VAL A 49 -0.33 10.94 1.56
N GLY A 50 -0.50 9.96 2.45
CA GLY A 50 -1.15 10.14 3.75
C GLY A 50 -0.44 11.20 4.60
N ALA A 51 0.87 11.07 4.78
CA ALA A 51 1.70 12.02 5.52
C ALA A 51 1.67 13.43 4.88
N ALA A 52 1.65 13.53 3.55
CA ALA A 52 1.51 14.81 2.87
C ALA A 52 0.18 15.50 3.20
N PHE A 53 -0.92 14.75 3.29
CA PHE A 53 -2.22 15.30 3.72
C PHE A 53 -2.23 15.69 5.20
N GLY A 54 -1.68 14.87 6.10
CA GLY A 54 -1.54 15.18 7.52
C GLY A 54 -0.69 16.43 7.78
N SER A 55 0.37 16.62 6.99
CA SER A 55 1.25 17.79 7.10
C SER A 55 0.59 19.14 6.75
N VAL A 56 -0.61 19.13 6.16
CA VAL A 56 -1.39 20.35 5.94
C VAL A 56 -2.00 20.78 7.26
N ASN A 57 -1.84 22.05 7.64
CA ASN A 57 -2.48 22.58 8.84
C ASN A 57 -4.03 22.49 8.72
N GLN A 58 -4.66 21.64 9.54
CA GLN A 58 -6.12 21.45 9.60
C GLN A 58 -6.77 22.25 10.74
N SER A 59 -6.04 23.20 11.34
CA SER A 59 -6.56 24.08 12.38
C SER A 59 -7.57 25.06 11.82
N TYR A 60 -8.62 25.35 12.59
CA TYR A 60 -9.59 26.38 12.24
C TYR A 60 -9.99 27.22 13.44
N ALA A 61 -10.35 28.47 13.19
CA ALA A 61 -10.91 29.35 14.21
C ALA A 61 -11.95 30.29 13.62
N TYR A 62 -13.07 30.45 14.32
CA TYR A 62 -14.02 31.52 14.05
C TYR A 62 -14.29 32.32 15.32
N ARG A 63 -14.41 33.63 15.15
CA ARG A 63 -14.63 34.56 16.26
C ARG A 63 -16.12 34.79 16.47
N GLY A 64 -16.53 34.74 17.73
CA GLY A 64 -17.83 35.22 18.14
C GLY A 64 -17.90 36.75 18.17
N THR A 65 -19.09 37.30 18.38
CA THR A 65 -19.33 38.75 18.45
C THR A 65 -19.72 39.17 19.86
N ALA A 66 -19.32 40.37 20.26
CA ALA A 66 -19.61 40.93 21.58
C ALA A 66 -20.00 42.42 21.48
N GLY A 67 -21.02 42.84 22.21
CA GLY A 67 -21.48 44.23 22.23
C GLY A 67 -22.73 44.46 23.09
N CYS A 68 -22.89 45.67 23.64
CA CYS A 68 -24.06 46.14 24.40
C CYS A 68 -24.71 45.08 25.33
N LYS A 69 -23.89 44.41 26.16
CA LYS A 69 -24.28 43.36 27.13
C LYS A 69 -24.59 41.97 26.56
N GLY A 70 -24.38 41.74 25.26
CA GLY A 70 -24.45 40.42 24.63
C GLY A 70 -23.06 39.88 24.28
N TYR A 71 -22.90 38.57 24.40
CA TYR A 71 -21.70 37.84 24.02
C TYR A 71 -22.10 36.53 23.34
N ILE A 72 -21.47 36.24 22.20
CA ILE A 72 -21.52 34.95 21.53
C ILE A 72 -20.09 34.42 21.51
N ALA A 73 -19.88 33.20 22.00
CA ALA A 73 -18.57 32.56 21.96
C ALA A 73 -18.17 32.18 20.52
N GLY A 74 -16.89 32.32 20.21
CA GLY A 74 -16.31 31.67 19.04
C GLY A 74 -15.99 30.20 19.31
N SER A 75 -15.39 29.54 18.33
CA SER A 75 -14.74 28.24 18.52
C SER A 75 -13.44 28.20 17.74
N HIS A 76 -12.53 27.36 18.18
CA HIS A 76 -11.32 27.02 17.46
C HIS A 76 -10.99 25.54 17.69
N PHE A 77 -10.25 24.99 16.75
CA PHE A 77 -9.60 23.70 16.81
C PHE A 77 -8.15 23.93 16.36
N GLU A 78 -7.22 23.48 17.19
CA GLU A 78 -5.80 23.44 16.86
C GLU A 78 -5.46 22.00 16.53
N ASP A 79 -4.88 21.84 15.35
CA ASP A 79 -4.37 20.59 14.83
C ASP A 79 -2.97 20.39 15.41
N GLU A 80 -2.81 19.32 16.18
CA GLU A 80 -1.56 18.95 16.84
C GLU A 80 -0.93 17.77 16.11
N TYR A 81 0.39 17.65 16.23
CA TYR A 81 1.13 16.57 15.58
C TYR A 81 0.81 15.22 16.25
N ASP A 82 0.27 14.27 15.49
CA ASP A 82 -0.18 12.97 15.99
C ASP A 82 0.62 11.77 15.45
N GLU A 83 0.22 10.56 15.87
CA GLU A 83 0.72 9.34 15.23
C GLU A 83 0.12 9.21 13.83
N CYS A 84 0.97 9.01 12.81
CA CYS A 84 0.69 9.05 11.36
C CYS A 84 0.94 10.39 10.63
N ASP A 85 1.37 11.46 11.32
CA ASP A 85 1.76 12.74 10.68
C ASP A 85 3.21 12.82 10.16
N SER A 86 4.02 11.80 10.46
CA SER A 86 5.46 11.74 10.23
C SER A 86 5.77 10.83 9.05
N GLN A 87 6.94 10.97 8.41
CA GLN A 87 7.38 9.93 7.47
C GLN A 87 7.72 8.63 8.22
N PHE A 88 7.37 7.48 7.64
CA PHE A 88 7.70 6.13 8.13
C PHE A 88 7.07 5.76 9.48
N ASN A 89 5.95 6.38 9.86
CA ASN A 89 5.22 6.06 11.09
C ASN A 89 3.83 5.45 10.85
N LEU A 90 3.42 5.23 9.59
CA LEU A 90 2.15 4.58 9.27
C LEU A 90 2.27 3.06 9.44
N SER A 91 2.18 2.61 10.69
CA SER A 91 2.25 1.18 11.02
C SER A 91 0.87 0.53 11.01
N CYS A 92 0.65 -0.40 10.09
CA CYS A 92 -0.58 -1.21 10.04
C CYS A 92 -0.66 -2.27 11.16
N ASP A 93 0.42 -2.46 11.93
CA ASP A 93 0.52 -3.48 12.98
C ASP A 93 0.26 -2.93 14.39
N ILE A 94 0.04 -1.62 14.51
CA ILE A 94 -0.22 -0.94 15.77
C ILE A 94 -1.67 -0.46 15.79
N TYR A 95 -2.39 -0.75 16.88
CA TYR A 95 -3.75 -0.23 17.07
C TYR A 95 -3.68 1.28 17.26
N ALA A 96 -4.60 2.03 16.66
CA ALA A 96 -4.71 3.47 16.90
C ALA A 96 -4.76 3.73 18.41
N GLU A 97 -3.70 4.37 18.94
CA GLU A 97 -3.65 4.75 20.34
C GLU A 97 -4.42 6.05 20.52
N PRO A 98 -5.22 6.19 21.61
CA PRO A 98 -5.90 7.45 21.88
C PRO A 98 -4.86 8.53 22.20
N GLU A 99 -4.91 9.63 21.46
CA GLU A 99 -4.09 10.81 21.72
C GLU A 99 -4.28 11.33 23.16
N SER A 100 -3.17 11.50 23.88
CA SER A 100 -3.16 12.17 25.17
C SER A 100 -3.22 13.68 24.97
N TYR A 101 -4.42 14.24 25.08
CA TYR A 101 -4.69 15.68 25.23
C TYR A 101 -4.00 16.28 26.47
#